data_AF-A0A2V7E168-F1
#
_entry.id   AF-A0A2V7E168-F1
#
_cell.length_a   1.000
_cell.length_b   1.000
_cell.length_c   1.000
_cell.angle_alpha   90.00
_cell.angle_beta   90.00
_cell.angle_gamma   90.00
#
_symmetry.space_group_name_H-M   'P 1'
#
loop_
_entity.id
_entity.type
_entity.pdbx_description
1 polymer ?
#
loop_
_entity_poly.entity_id
_entity_poly.type
_entity_poly.pdbx_seq_one_letter_code
_entity_poly.pdbx_strand_id
1 'polypeptide(L)'
;MEPWAFLLALLLTAVVAGGIGAILGLGGGILLVPILTMFYGVSLRYAMGASIISVIATSSGAAAAYLRSGLTNIRIGLFLAMATVGGAILGAGLVGVVPERVLELILGLALAYSAIVTLRQLSLEIPENPPGDALAVRFELGGSYYDERLEREVTYRAVRVRRGFVAMFGAGLLSGLLGIGSGAFKVLAMDHFMRLPMKVSTATSNFMIGITAAASAAIYFRRGDIHPLIVTPVALGVIMGAYLGTRFMTRLRNTTLRKLFLPVVFYLAIAMVLRGLGIRWP
;
A
#
# COMPACT_ATOMS: atom_id res chain seq x y z
N MET A 1 12.26 30.14 -0.78
CA MET A 1 12.59 29.61 0.56
C MET A 1 14.09 29.47 0.65
N GLU A 2 14.67 29.78 1.80
CA GLU A 2 16.08 29.48 2.07
C GLU A 2 16.33 27.96 1.96
N PRO A 3 17.52 27.50 1.50
CA PRO A 3 17.76 26.09 1.21
C PRO A 3 17.54 25.15 2.41
N TRP A 4 17.93 25.57 3.61
CA TRP A 4 17.71 24.80 4.84
C TRP A 4 16.22 24.71 5.23
N ALA A 5 15.43 25.75 4.94
CA ALA A 5 14.00 25.79 5.26
C ALA A 5 13.26 24.77 4.40
N PHE A 6 13.63 24.69 3.12
CA PHE A 6 13.10 23.73 2.18
C PHE A 6 13.38 22.29 2.63
N LEU A 7 14.63 21.99 3.00
CA LEU A 7 15.01 20.65 3.46
C LEU A 7 14.28 20.24 4.74
N LEU A 8 14.12 21.15 5.69
CA LEU A 8 13.38 20.89 6.93
C LEU A 8 11.89 20.67 6.66
N ALA A 9 11.26 21.51 5.83
CA ALA A 9 9.86 21.36 5.45
C ALA A 9 9.62 20.02 4.72
N LEU A 10 10.54 19.64 3.84
CA LEU A 10 10.51 18.38 3.11
C LEU A 10 10.65 17.17 4.06
N LEU A 11 11.58 17.24 5.02
CA LEU A 11 11.73 16.22 6.07
C LEU A 11 10.44 16.05 6.86
N LEU A 12 9.86 17.14 7.39
CA LEU A 12 8.63 17.09 8.19
C LEU A 12 7.45 16.54 7.40
N THR A 13 7.33 16.95 6.13
CA THR A 13 6.32 16.44 5.21
C THR A 13 6.48 14.92 5.03
N ALA A 14 7.71 14.45 4.83
CA ALA A 14 7.99 13.04 4.68
C ALA A 14 7.74 12.24 5.98
N VAL A 15 7.95 12.82 7.16
CA VAL A 15 7.57 12.18 8.44
C VAL A 15 6.06 11.92 8.48
N VAL A 16 5.26 12.92 8.15
CA VAL A 16 3.79 12.77 8.14
C VAL A 16 3.37 11.76 7.07
N ALA A 17 3.89 11.89 5.85
CA ALA A 17 3.57 10.99 4.74
C ALA A 17 3.97 9.54 5.04
N GLY A 18 5.11 9.30 5.69
CA GLY A 18 5.56 7.97 6.11
C GLY A 18 4.75 7.38 7.24
N GLY A 19 4.35 8.19 8.22
CA GLY A 19 3.47 7.74 9.29
C GLY A 19 2.11 7.31 8.75
N ILE A 20 1.48 8.15 7.93
CA ILE A 20 0.20 7.82 7.28
C ILE A 20 0.40 6.63 6.33
N GLY A 21 1.46 6.62 5.53
CA GLY A 21 1.80 5.55 4.60
C GLY A 21 1.94 4.19 5.29
N ALA A 22 2.57 4.15 6.46
CA ALA A 22 2.73 2.94 7.27
C ALA A 22 1.41 2.49 7.91
N ILE A 23 0.64 3.40 8.52
CA ILE A 23 -0.66 3.09 9.14
C ILE A 23 -1.68 2.58 8.12
N LEU A 24 -1.65 3.12 6.90
CA LEU A 24 -2.58 2.73 5.84
C LEU A 24 -2.06 1.51 5.07
N GLY A 25 -0.76 1.34 4.87
CA GLY A 25 -0.26 0.25 4.01
C GLY A 25 -0.13 0.65 2.54
N LEU A 26 0.08 1.95 2.30
CA LEU A 26 0.13 2.56 0.96
C LEU A 26 1.57 2.89 0.51
N GLY A 27 2.55 2.77 1.41
CA GLY A 27 3.97 2.99 1.09
C GLY A 27 4.41 4.45 1.01
N GLY A 28 3.67 5.43 1.56
CA GLY A 28 4.10 6.85 1.69
C GLY A 28 4.22 7.66 0.37
N GLY A 29 4.61 7.01 -0.72
CA GLY A 29 4.82 7.60 -2.04
C GLY A 29 3.55 8.15 -2.69
N ILE A 30 2.40 7.54 -2.43
CA ILE A 30 1.09 8.02 -2.91
C ILE A 30 0.80 9.46 -2.43
N LEU A 31 1.26 9.82 -1.24
CA LEU A 31 1.10 11.16 -0.69
C LEU A 31 2.23 12.09 -1.14
N LEU A 32 3.46 11.58 -1.22
CA LEU A 32 4.62 12.41 -1.56
C LEU A 32 4.60 12.92 -2.99
N VAL A 33 4.18 12.12 -3.99
CA VAL A 33 4.16 12.59 -5.38
C VAL A 33 3.35 13.89 -5.54
N PRO A 34 2.05 13.94 -5.18
CA PRO A 34 1.28 15.17 -5.31
C PRO A 34 1.80 16.30 -4.43
N ILE A 35 2.28 15.99 -3.22
CA ILE A 35 2.82 17.04 -2.34
C ILE A 35 4.07 17.69 -2.96
N LEU A 36 5.01 16.89 -3.45
CA LEU A 36 6.24 17.37 -4.08
C LEU A 36 5.97 18.16 -5.35
N THR A 37 5.03 17.71 -6.18
CA THR A 37 4.74 18.39 -7.45
C THR A 37 3.91 19.66 -7.26
N MET A 38 2.86 19.62 -6.42
CA MET A 38 1.90 20.72 -6.31
C MET A 38 2.34 21.81 -5.32
N PHE A 39 2.99 21.44 -4.21
CA PHE A 39 3.36 22.39 -3.16
C PHE A 39 4.82 22.81 -3.21
N TYR A 40 5.72 21.90 -3.61
CA TYR A 40 7.15 22.16 -3.68
C TYR A 40 7.66 22.44 -5.11
N GLY A 41 6.80 22.32 -6.12
CA GLY A 41 7.16 22.58 -7.53
C GLY A 41 8.22 21.64 -8.10
N VAL A 42 8.44 20.48 -7.47
CA VAL A 42 9.39 19.48 -7.93
C VAL A 42 8.87 18.86 -9.22
N SER A 43 9.73 18.66 -10.21
CA SER A 43 9.32 18.01 -11.45
C SER A 43 8.79 16.60 -11.19
N LEU A 44 7.76 16.19 -11.95
CA LEU A 44 7.15 14.87 -11.79
C LEU A 44 8.19 13.73 -11.86
N ARG A 45 9.19 13.88 -12.73
CA ARG A 45 10.32 12.94 -12.85
C ARG A 45 11.04 12.73 -11.52
N TYR A 46 11.47 13.80 -10.84
CA TYR A 46 12.17 13.71 -9.56
C TYR A 46 11.23 13.34 -8.40
N ALA A 47 9.96 13.76 -8.46
CA ALA A 47 8.96 13.37 -7.46
C ALA A 47 8.68 11.85 -7.49
N MET A 48 8.61 11.25 -8.68
CA MET A 48 8.48 9.80 -8.85
C MET A 48 9.72 9.05 -8.35
N GLY A 49 10.92 9.57 -8.63
CA GLY A 49 12.18 9.03 -8.08
C GLY A 49 12.25 9.12 -6.55
N ALA A 50 11.82 10.23 -5.95
CA ALA A 50 11.72 10.36 -4.49
C ALA A 50 10.65 9.43 -3.89
N SER A 51 9.54 9.24 -4.60
CA SER A 51 8.44 8.36 -4.19
C SER A 51 8.87 6.90 -4.10
N ILE A 52 9.59 6.35 -5.09
CA ILE A 52 10.01 4.94 -5.04
C ILE A 52 10.98 4.68 -3.88
N ILE A 53 11.90 5.60 -3.62
CA ILE A 53 12.81 5.50 -2.48
C ILE A 53 12.04 5.64 -1.16
N SER A 54 11.09 6.57 -1.10
CA SER A 54 10.19 6.70 0.05
C SER A 54 9.44 5.40 0.34
N VAL A 55 8.95 4.73 -0.69
CA VAL A 55 8.20 3.47 -0.56
C VAL A 55 9.07 2.38 0.04
N ILE A 56 10.32 2.24 -0.43
CA ILE A 56 11.30 1.30 0.14
C ILE A 56 11.61 1.67 1.59
N ALA A 57 11.84 2.95 1.86
CA ALA A 57 12.19 3.47 3.18
C ALA A 57 11.05 3.26 4.19
N THR A 58 9.81 3.61 3.81
CA THR A 58 8.59 3.39 4.59
C THR A 58 8.37 1.91 4.87
N SER A 59 8.50 1.06 3.84
CA SER A 59 8.36 -0.39 3.99
C SER A 59 9.41 -0.97 4.92
N SER A 60 10.67 -0.53 4.80
CA SER A 60 11.76 -1.00 5.67
C SER A 60 11.54 -0.60 7.13
N GLY A 61 11.20 0.67 7.37
CA GLY A 61 10.89 1.18 8.71
C GLY A 61 9.67 0.49 9.33
N ALA A 62 8.62 0.26 8.53
CA ALA A 62 7.40 -0.39 8.98
C ALA A 62 7.55 -1.90 9.18
N ALA A 63 8.20 -2.61 8.25
CA ALA A 63 8.43 -4.04 8.34
C ALA A 63 9.25 -4.39 9.59
N ALA A 64 10.29 -3.62 9.92
CA ALA A 64 11.09 -3.84 11.12
C ALA A 64 10.24 -3.80 12.40
N ALA A 65 9.25 -2.91 12.47
CA ALA A 65 8.34 -2.82 13.62
C ALA A 65 7.24 -3.89 13.58
N TYR A 66 6.57 -4.08 12.45
CA TYR A 66 5.44 -5.02 12.32
C TYR A 66 5.84 -6.48 12.37
N LEU A 67 7.05 -6.84 11.93
CA LEU A 67 7.60 -8.18 12.09
C LEU A 67 7.84 -8.49 13.57
N ARG A 68 8.37 -7.52 14.34
CA ARG A 68 8.58 -7.66 15.79
C ARG A 68 7.26 -7.79 16.55
N SER A 69 6.21 -7.11 16.10
CA SER A 69 4.88 -7.18 16.73
C SER A 69 4.01 -8.33 16.20
N GLY A 70 4.53 -9.21 15.34
CA GLY A 70 3.79 -10.35 14.76
C GLY A 70 2.65 -9.96 13.80
N LEU A 71 2.55 -8.68 13.39
CA LEU A 71 1.47 -8.20 12.53
C LEU A 71 1.70 -8.53 11.05
N THR A 72 2.96 -8.54 10.61
CA THR A 72 3.30 -8.92 9.22
C THR A 72 3.28 -10.44 9.09
N ASN A 73 2.36 -10.96 8.27
CA ASN A 73 2.36 -12.38 7.91
C ASN A 73 3.25 -12.61 6.69
N ILE A 74 4.50 -13.03 6.93
CA ILE A 74 5.49 -13.24 5.85
C ILE A 74 5.00 -14.27 4.83
N ARG A 75 4.33 -15.35 5.29
CA ARG A 75 3.86 -16.43 4.39
C ARG A 75 2.80 -15.93 3.43
N ILE A 76 1.80 -15.22 3.95
CA ILE A 76 0.78 -14.56 3.12
C ILE A 76 1.45 -13.53 2.20
N GLY A 77 2.36 -12.71 2.74
CA GLY A 77 3.08 -11.69 1.99
C GLY A 77 3.84 -12.25 0.79
N LEU A 78 4.67 -13.28 1.00
CA LEU A 78 5.43 -13.92 -0.08
C LEU A 78 4.52 -14.65 -1.07
N PHE A 79 3.52 -15.37 -0.59
CA PHE A 79 2.55 -16.08 -1.43
C PHE A 79 1.81 -15.13 -2.38
N LEU A 80 1.31 -14.01 -1.86
CA LEU A 80 0.61 -12.99 -2.64
C LEU A 80 1.56 -12.09 -3.45
N ALA A 81 2.82 -11.94 -3.01
CA ALA A 81 3.84 -11.23 -3.77
C ALA A 81 4.15 -11.94 -5.08
N MET A 82 4.17 -13.28 -5.11
CA MET A 82 4.32 -14.04 -6.35
C MET A 82 3.23 -13.69 -7.38
N ALA A 83 1.96 -13.64 -6.93
CA ALA A 83 0.85 -13.22 -7.78
C ALA A 83 1.05 -11.79 -8.29
N THR A 84 1.39 -10.87 -7.39
CA THR A 84 1.56 -9.45 -7.71
C THR A 84 2.72 -9.22 -8.68
N VAL A 85 3.86 -9.88 -8.47
CA VAL A 85 5.03 -9.75 -9.34
C VAL A 85 4.74 -10.37 -10.71
N GLY A 86 4.14 -11.57 -10.75
CA GLY A 86 3.74 -12.20 -12.01
C GLY A 86 2.75 -11.34 -12.79
N GLY A 87 1.76 -10.77 -12.10
CA GLY A 87 0.84 -9.80 -12.67
C GLY A 87 1.55 -8.58 -13.21
N ALA A 88 2.45 -7.97 -12.44
CA ALA A 88 3.19 -6.77 -12.83
C ALA A 88 4.09 -6.98 -14.05
N ILE A 89 4.75 -8.14 -14.16
CA ILE A 89 5.55 -8.49 -15.34
C ILE A 89 4.66 -8.59 -16.58
N LEU A 90 3.53 -9.30 -16.48
CA LEU A 90 2.58 -9.41 -17.59
C LEU A 90 1.95 -8.06 -17.93
N GLY A 91 1.63 -7.24 -16.93
CA GLY A 91 1.16 -5.88 -17.11
C GLY A 91 2.18 -5.02 -17.85
N ALA A 92 3.44 -5.03 -17.42
CA ALA A 92 4.50 -4.28 -18.10
C ALA A 92 4.67 -4.70 -19.57
N GLY A 93 4.47 -5.98 -19.90
CA GLY A 93 4.48 -6.47 -21.28
C GLY A 93 3.27 -6.06 -22.12
N LEU A 94 2.15 -5.67 -21.49
CA LEU A 94 0.92 -5.23 -22.15
C LEU A 94 0.85 -3.69 -22.33
N VAL A 95 1.89 -2.96 -21.89
CA VAL A 95 1.99 -1.51 -22.08
C VAL A 95 1.93 -1.19 -23.58
N GLY A 96 1.03 -0.28 -23.96
CA GLY A 96 0.80 0.11 -25.36
C GLY A 96 -0.19 -0.78 -26.12
N VAL A 97 -0.59 -1.94 -25.57
CA VAL A 97 -1.63 -2.80 -26.16
C VAL A 97 -3.01 -2.44 -25.60
N VAL A 98 -3.09 -2.21 -24.28
CA VAL A 98 -4.35 -1.86 -23.60
C VAL A 98 -4.41 -0.35 -23.36
N PRO A 99 -5.50 0.33 -23.73
CA PRO A 99 -5.66 1.75 -23.43
C PRO A 99 -5.65 2.02 -21.93
N GLU A 100 -4.87 3.01 -21.48
CA GLU A 100 -4.75 3.40 -20.07
C GLU A 100 -6.11 3.65 -19.43
N ARG A 101 -7.03 4.29 -20.16
CA ARG A 101 -8.41 4.59 -19.72
C ARG A 101 -9.18 3.35 -19.26
N VAL A 102 -9.04 2.22 -19.97
CA VAL A 102 -9.74 0.98 -19.63
C VAL A 102 -9.22 0.44 -18.30
N LEU A 103 -7.92 0.53 -18.07
CA LEU A 103 -7.27 0.07 -16.85
C LEU A 103 -7.62 0.96 -15.66
N GLU A 104 -7.62 2.28 -15.86
CA GLU A 104 -8.06 3.25 -14.85
C GLU A 104 -9.51 3.00 -14.46
N LEU A 105 -10.39 2.74 -15.44
CA LEU A 105 -11.79 2.42 -15.18
C LEU A 105 -11.95 1.11 -14.40
N ILE A 106 -11.26 0.04 -14.80
CA ILE A 106 -11.30 -1.26 -14.09
C ILE A 106 -10.84 -1.10 -12.64
N LEU A 107 -9.73 -0.40 -12.40
CA LEU A 107 -9.21 -0.19 -11.05
C LEU A 107 -10.12 0.72 -10.23
N GLY A 108 -10.62 1.81 -10.82
CA GLY A 108 -11.56 2.70 -10.18
C GLY A 108 -12.84 1.97 -9.74
N LEU A 109 -13.40 1.13 -10.61
CA LEU A 109 -14.56 0.29 -10.28
C LEU A 109 -14.25 -0.76 -9.21
N ALA A 110 -13.07 -1.38 -9.25
CA ALA A 110 -12.65 -2.35 -8.25
C ALA A 110 -12.43 -1.71 -6.86
N LEU A 111 -11.82 -0.51 -6.82
CA LEU A 111 -11.68 0.30 -5.61
C LEU A 111 -13.04 0.79 -5.10
N ALA A 112 -13.95 1.21 -5.99
CA ALA A 112 -15.30 1.63 -5.63
C ALA A 112 -16.10 0.46 -5.02
N TYR A 113 -16.07 -0.72 -5.66
CA TYR A 113 -16.65 -1.93 -5.11
C TYR A 113 -16.09 -2.23 -3.72
N SER A 114 -14.76 -2.17 -3.58
CA SER A 114 -14.11 -2.42 -2.31
C SER A 114 -14.51 -1.40 -1.23
N ALA A 115 -14.60 -0.11 -1.56
CA ALA A 115 -15.04 0.94 -0.64
C ALA A 115 -16.47 0.69 -0.16
N ILE A 116 -17.38 0.31 -1.05
CA ILE A 116 -18.77 -0.02 -0.72
C ILE A 116 -18.82 -1.23 0.22
N VAL A 117 -18.00 -2.24 0.01
CA VAL A 117 -17.98 -3.39 0.92
C VAL A 117 -17.36 -3.04 2.27
N THR A 118 -16.26 -2.28 2.30
CA THR A 118 -15.66 -1.81 3.55
C THR A 118 -16.65 -0.95 4.36
N LEU A 119 -17.47 -0.13 3.71
CA LEU A 119 -18.57 0.62 4.35
C LEU A 119 -19.54 -0.31 5.09
N ARG A 120 -19.92 -1.45 4.50
CA ARG A 120 -20.80 -2.44 5.12
C ARG A 120 -20.14 -3.19 6.29
N GLN A 121 -18.82 -3.17 6.38
CA GLN A 121 -18.01 -3.87 7.37
C GLN A 121 -17.36 -2.93 8.39
N LEU A 122 -17.75 -1.66 8.41
CA LEU A 122 -17.17 -0.61 9.26
C LEU A 122 -17.21 -0.90 10.76
N SER A 123 -18.18 -1.70 11.21
CA SER A 123 -18.36 -2.08 12.62
C SER A 123 -17.68 -3.40 12.98
N LEU A 124 -17.12 -4.13 12.01
CA LEU A 124 -16.48 -5.42 12.25
C LEU A 124 -15.04 -5.23 12.74
N GLU A 125 -14.83 -5.52 14.02
CA GLU A 125 -13.52 -5.39 14.68
C GLU A 125 -12.61 -6.59 14.40
N ILE A 126 -13.13 -7.82 14.47
CA ILE A 126 -12.40 -9.05 14.14
C ILE A 126 -13.26 -9.88 13.20
N PRO A 127 -12.78 -10.25 12.00
CA PRO A 127 -13.48 -11.20 11.14
C PRO A 127 -13.65 -12.54 11.85
N GLU A 128 -14.77 -13.24 11.62
CA GLU A 128 -14.92 -14.64 12.03
C GLU A 128 -13.72 -15.46 11.53
N ASN A 129 -13.26 -16.44 12.32
CA ASN A 129 -12.13 -17.33 11.98
C ASN A 129 -12.66 -18.69 11.51
N PRO A 130 -13.17 -18.81 10.27
CA PRO A 130 -13.68 -20.07 9.74
C PRO A 130 -12.53 -21.08 9.51
N PRO A 131 -12.84 -22.38 9.39
CA PRO A 131 -11.87 -23.36 8.94
C PRO A 131 -11.38 -22.96 7.54
N GLY A 132 -10.12 -22.50 7.46
CA GLY A 132 -9.54 -21.99 6.22
C GLY A 132 -9.55 -23.03 5.10
N ASP A 133 -9.66 -22.56 3.85
CA ASP A 133 -9.71 -23.39 2.65
C ASP A 133 -8.48 -24.30 2.49
N ALA A 134 -8.57 -25.33 1.64
CA ALA A 134 -7.48 -26.28 1.39
C ALA A 134 -6.12 -25.64 1.06
N LEU A 135 -6.12 -24.51 0.32
CA LEU A 135 -4.88 -23.76 0.04
C LEU A 135 -4.35 -23.03 1.27
N ALA A 136 -5.23 -22.51 2.13
CA ALA A 136 -4.83 -21.86 3.38
C ALA A 136 -4.19 -22.85 4.35
N VAL A 137 -4.68 -24.09 4.37
CA VAL A 137 -4.08 -25.18 5.16
C VAL A 137 -2.75 -25.62 4.54
N ARG A 138 -2.73 -25.88 3.22
CA ARG A 138 -1.53 -26.37 2.51
C ARG A 138 -0.33 -25.42 2.60
N PHE A 139 -0.57 -24.11 2.51
CA PHE A 139 0.47 -23.09 2.57
C PHE A 139 0.58 -22.44 3.96
N GLU A 140 -0.11 -22.98 4.96
CA GLU A 140 -0.12 -22.49 6.34
C GLU A 140 -0.34 -20.97 6.45
N LEU A 141 -1.36 -20.47 5.72
CA LEU A 141 -1.71 -19.05 5.57
C LEU A 141 -2.58 -18.57 6.75
N GLY A 142 -2.12 -18.81 7.97
CA GLY A 142 -2.72 -18.30 9.19
C GLY A 142 -1.67 -17.66 10.09
N GLY A 143 -2.12 -17.10 11.21
CA GLY A 143 -1.26 -16.55 12.22
C GLY A 143 -2.03 -16.07 13.44
N SER A 144 -1.28 -15.59 14.42
CA SER A 144 -1.83 -14.88 15.57
C SER A 144 -1.03 -13.62 15.81
N TYR A 145 -1.67 -12.62 16.42
CA TYR A 145 -1.00 -11.41 16.87
C TYR A 145 -1.63 -10.93 18.18
N TYR A 146 -0.85 -10.29 19.03
CA TYR A 146 -1.38 -9.65 20.24
C TYR A 146 -1.94 -8.27 19.89
N ASP A 147 -3.23 -8.04 20.16
CA ASP A 147 -3.86 -6.76 19.93
C ASP A 147 -3.75 -5.88 21.17
N GLU A 148 -2.82 -4.91 21.18
CA GLU A 148 -2.60 -3.99 22.31
C GLU A 148 -3.87 -3.23 22.73
N ARG A 149 -4.80 -2.97 21.81
CA ARG A 149 -6.00 -2.18 22.12
C ARG A 149 -7.12 -3.02 22.70
N LEU A 150 -7.19 -4.30 22.33
CA LEU A 150 -8.18 -5.26 22.81
C LEU A 150 -7.64 -6.15 23.95
N GLU A 151 -6.34 -6.05 24.26
CA GLU A 151 -5.63 -6.79 25.30
C GLU A 151 -5.83 -8.31 25.19
N ARG A 152 -5.83 -8.83 23.96
CA ARG A 152 -5.99 -10.27 23.70
C ARG A 152 -5.23 -10.71 22.46
N GLU A 153 -4.93 -12.00 22.43
CA GLU A 153 -4.41 -12.65 21.23
C GLU A 153 -5.54 -12.86 20.21
N VAL A 154 -5.30 -12.41 18.98
CA VAL A 154 -6.22 -12.55 17.86
C VAL A 154 -5.64 -13.58 16.89
N THR A 155 -6.31 -14.72 16.78
CA THR A 155 -5.97 -15.75 15.80
C THR A 155 -6.79 -15.54 14.52
N TYR A 156 -6.15 -15.76 13.38
CA TYR A 156 -6.79 -15.62 12.09
C TYR A 156 -6.24 -16.65 11.09
N ARG A 157 -7.06 -16.97 10.10
CA ARG A 157 -6.65 -17.78 8.96
C ARG A 157 -7.23 -17.19 7.68
N ALA A 158 -6.41 -17.17 6.63
CA ALA A 158 -6.88 -16.72 5.33
C ALA A 158 -8.00 -17.61 4.81
N VAL A 159 -9.02 -17.01 4.22
CA VAL A 159 -10.05 -17.71 3.44
C VAL A 159 -10.05 -17.31 1.99
N ARG A 160 -10.71 -18.08 1.13
CA ARG A 160 -10.90 -17.74 -0.29
C ARG A 160 -9.59 -17.38 -0.96
N VAL A 161 -8.52 -18.12 -0.65
CA VAL A 161 -7.13 -17.83 -1.04
C VAL A 161 -7.00 -17.64 -2.55
N ARG A 162 -7.76 -18.41 -3.35
CA ARG A 162 -7.81 -18.27 -4.81
C ARG A 162 -8.27 -16.88 -5.25
N ARG A 163 -9.33 -16.35 -4.64
CA ARG A 163 -9.85 -15.00 -4.95
C ARG A 163 -8.84 -13.93 -4.56
N GLY A 164 -8.21 -14.09 -3.40
CA GLY A 164 -7.10 -13.23 -2.96
C GLY A 164 -5.94 -13.24 -3.95
N PHE A 165 -5.49 -14.42 -4.39
CA PHE A 165 -4.39 -14.55 -5.35
C PHE A 165 -4.71 -13.90 -6.71
N VAL A 166 -5.90 -14.14 -7.25
CA VAL A 166 -6.35 -13.52 -8.51
C VAL A 166 -6.45 -12.01 -8.37
N ALA A 167 -6.97 -11.50 -7.24
CA ALA A 167 -7.00 -10.07 -6.98
C ALA A 167 -5.59 -9.48 -6.90
N MET A 168 -4.64 -10.13 -6.23
CA MET A 168 -3.24 -9.69 -6.17
C MET A 168 -2.55 -9.70 -7.53
N PHE A 169 -2.85 -10.70 -8.35
CA PHE A 169 -2.38 -10.76 -9.72
C PHE A 169 -2.92 -9.58 -10.54
N GLY A 170 -4.22 -9.28 -10.45
CA GLY A 170 -4.81 -8.08 -11.07
C GLY A 170 -4.20 -6.78 -10.54
N ALA A 171 -3.97 -6.69 -9.22
CA ALA A 171 -3.28 -5.56 -8.59
C ALA A 171 -1.86 -5.38 -9.13
N GLY A 172 -1.16 -6.48 -9.37
CA GLY A 172 0.14 -6.53 -10.02
C GLY A 172 0.09 -6.02 -11.45
N LEU A 173 -0.80 -6.60 -12.26
CA LEU A 173 -0.99 -6.25 -13.66
C LEU A 173 -1.27 -4.76 -13.85
N LEU A 174 -2.16 -4.20 -13.03
CA LEU A 174 -2.45 -2.76 -13.03
C LEU A 174 -1.25 -1.93 -12.56
N SER A 175 -0.53 -2.38 -11.53
CA SER A 175 0.68 -1.69 -11.05
C SER A 175 1.80 -1.69 -12.10
N GLY A 176 1.93 -2.75 -12.90
CA GLY A 176 2.91 -2.83 -13.98
C GLY A 176 2.55 -1.96 -15.18
N LEU A 177 1.26 -1.85 -15.49
CA LEU A 177 0.75 -1.03 -16.61
C LEU A 177 0.72 0.46 -16.29
N LEU A 178 0.16 0.84 -15.14
CA LEU A 178 -0.08 2.24 -14.79
C LEU A 178 1.09 2.84 -14.00
N GLY A 179 1.97 2.03 -13.42
CA GLY A 179 3.02 2.48 -12.50
C GLY A 179 2.49 3.06 -11.18
N ILE A 180 1.16 3.10 -10.98
CA ILE A 180 0.50 3.54 -9.76
C ILE A 180 0.51 2.37 -8.78
N GLY A 181 1.18 2.54 -7.63
CA GLY A 181 1.29 1.50 -6.61
C GLY A 181 -0.07 1.01 -6.13
N SER A 182 -0.39 -0.27 -6.35
CA SER A 182 -1.69 -0.89 -6.01
C SER A 182 -1.89 -1.18 -4.51
N GLY A 183 -1.14 -0.49 -3.63
CA GLY A 183 -1.12 -0.75 -2.19
C GLY A 183 -2.49 -0.65 -1.52
N ALA A 184 -3.28 0.36 -1.88
CA ALA A 184 -4.64 0.53 -1.37
C ALA A 184 -5.51 -0.69 -1.65
N PHE A 185 -5.47 -1.11 -2.92
CA PHE A 185 -6.20 -2.26 -3.40
C PHE A 185 -5.72 -3.56 -2.74
N LYS A 186 -4.41 -3.73 -2.52
CA LYS A 186 -3.86 -4.93 -1.87
C LYS A 186 -4.38 -5.11 -0.44
N VAL A 187 -4.35 -4.04 0.37
CA VAL A 187 -4.86 -4.07 1.75
C VAL A 187 -6.32 -4.52 1.75
N LEU A 188 -7.13 -3.93 0.89
CA LEU A 188 -8.55 -4.26 0.83
C LEU A 188 -8.84 -5.64 0.26
N ALA A 189 -8.10 -6.09 -0.75
CA ALA A 189 -8.30 -7.42 -1.29
C ALA A 189 -7.97 -8.50 -0.25
N MET A 190 -6.93 -8.29 0.57
CA MET A 190 -6.62 -9.15 1.72
C MET A 190 -7.72 -9.12 2.79
N ASP A 191 -8.16 -7.93 3.16
CA ASP A 191 -9.21 -7.75 4.16
C ASP A 191 -10.57 -8.31 3.69
N HIS A 192 -11.00 -7.95 2.48
CA HIS A 192 -12.32 -8.29 1.98
C HIS A 192 -12.39 -9.72 1.42
N PHE A 193 -11.48 -10.11 0.54
CA PHE A 193 -11.51 -11.45 -0.06
C PHE A 193 -10.97 -12.49 0.90
N MET A 194 -9.86 -12.20 1.58
CA MET A 194 -9.22 -13.18 2.48
C MET A 194 -9.66 -13.08 3.94
N ARG A 195 -10.53 -12.12 4.30
CA ARG A 195 -11.04 -11.88 5.67
C ARG A 195 -9.93 -11.75 6.70
N LEU A 196 -8.78 -11.21 6.29
CA LEU A 196 -7.67 -10.96 7.19
C LEU A 196 -7.98 -9.70 8.04
N PRO A 197 -7.61 -9.67 9.34
CA PRO A 197 -7.73 -8.47 10.15
C PRO A 197 -7.03 -7.28 9.49
N MET A 198 -7.61 -6.08 9.57
CA MET A 198 -7.06 -4.91 8.87
C MET A 198 -5.62 -4.58 9.26
N LYS A 199 -5.26 -4.70 10.56
CA LYS A 199 -3.87 -4.55 11.01
C LYS A 199 -2.90 -5.47 10.27
N VAL A 200 -3.29 -6.73 10.07
CA VAL A 200 -2.49 -7.76 9.37
C VAL A 200 -2.42 -7.44 7.88
N SER A 201 -3.54 -7.09 7.26
CA SER A 201 -3.61 -6.72 5.84
C SER A 201 -2.72 -5.51 5.53
N THR A 202 -2.77 -4.48 6.36
CA THR A 202 -1.92 -3.29 6.23
C THR A 202 -0.45 -3.61 6.43
N ALA A 203 -0.09 -4.31 7.50
CA ALA A 203 1.29 -4.68 7.80
C ALA A 203 1.90 -5.60 6.73
N THR A 204 1.13 -6.56 6.25
CA THR A 204 1.54 -7.49 5.19
C THR A 204 1.66 -6.78 3.84
N SER A 205 0.75 -5.85 3.53
CA SER A 205 0.83 -5.02 2.32
C SER A 205 2.08 -4.15 2.30
N ASN A 206 2.41 -3.48 3.40
CA ASN A 206 3.63 -2.66 3.50
C ASN A 206 4.88 -3.48 3.19
N PHE A 207 4.98 -4.69 3.75
CA PHE A 207 6.07 -5.60 3.46
C PHE A 207 6.15 -5.97 1.96
N MET A 208 5.02 -6.36 1.37
CA MET A 208 4.94 -6.70 -0.06
C MET A 208 5.33 -5.53 -0.96
N ILE A 209 4.87 -4.31 -0.62
CA ILE A 209 5.14 -3.10 -1.39
C ILE A 209 6.64 -2.81 -1.43
N GLY A 210 7.37 -3.01 -0.32
CA GLY A 210 8.83 -2.83 -0.27
C GLY A 210 9.56 -3.75 -1.25
N ILE A 211 9.18 -5.03 -1.30
CA ILE A 211 9.76 -6.00 -2.25
C ILE A 211 9.51 -5.54 -3.69
N THR A 212 8.27 -5.16 -4.02
CA THR A 212 7.93 -4.71 -5.38
C THR A 212 8.62 -3.38 -5.74
N ALA A 213 8.77 -2.47 -4.77
CA ALA A 213 9.41 -1.19 -5.00
C ALA A 213 10.93 -1.31 -5.17
N ALA A 214 11.57 -2.21 -4.41
CA ALA A 214 12.99 -2.51 -4.55
C ALA A 214 13.32 -3.03 -5.96
N ALA A 215 12.46 -3.88 -6.54
CA ALA A 215 12.62 -4.34 -7.91
C ALA A 215 12.59 -3.20 -8.94
N SER A 216 11.71 -2.22 -8.76
CA SER A 216 11.54 -1.09 -9.68
C SER A 216 12.52 0.06 -9.46
N ALA A 217 13.09 0.22 -8.25
CA ALA A 217 13.98 1.33 -7.93
C ALA A 217 15.26 1.35 -8.78
N ALA A 218 15.75 0.18 -9.21
CA ALA A 218 16.90 0.09 -10.11
C ALA A 218 16.67 0.84 -11.44
N ILE A 219 15.41 0.91 -11.93
CA ILE A 219 15.05 1.62 -13.16
C ILE A 219 15.21 3.13 -12.96
N TYR A 220 14.67 3.67 -11.87
CA TYR A 220 14.79 5.10 -11.54
C TYR A 220 16.23 5.52 -11.26
N PHE A 221 17.02 4.64 -10.63
CA PHE A 221 18.44 4.89 -10.41
C PHE A 221 19.21 4.97 -11.73
N ARG A 222 19.00 4.01 -12.63
CA ARG A 222 19.66 3.99 -13.95
C ARG A 222 19.27 5.18 -14.84
N ARG A 223 18.04 5.69 -14.71
CA ARG A 223 17.57 6.86 -15.45
C ARG A 223 18.08 8.19 -14.88
N GLY A 224 18.71 8.20 -13.70
CA GLY A 224 19.14 9.43 -13.03
C GLY A 224 17.97 10.23 -12.45
N ASP A 225 16.84 9.58 -12.15
CA ASP A 225 15.62 10.24 -11.63
C ASP A 225 15.70 10.48 -10.11
N ILE A 226 16.78 10.03 -9.46
CA ILE A 226 16.99 10.10 -8.02
C ILE A 226 17.90 11.29 -7.72
N HIS A 227 17.28 12.41 -7.32
CA HIS A 227 18.01 13.62 -6.93
C HIS A 227 18.34 13.58 -5.42
N PRO A 228 19.64 13.50 -5.02
CA PRO A 228 20.02 13.29 -3.62
C PRO A 228 19.49 14.35 -2.64
N LEU A 229 19.38 15.61 -3.09
CA LEU A 229 18.88 16.72 -2.26
C LEU A 229 17.41 16.57 -1.85
N ILE A 230 16.62 15.85 -2.64
CA ILE A 230 15.20 15.61 -2.37
C ILE A 230 15.04 14.26 -1.67
N VAL A 231 15.74 13.25 -2.17
CA VAL A 231 15.58 11.86 -1.73
C VAL A 231 16.10 11.65 -0.31
N THR A 232 17.19 12.29 0.08
CA THR A 232 17.77 12.14 1.43
C THR A 232 16.82 12.59 2.55
N PRO A 233 16.33 13.85 2.56
CA PRO A 233 15.38 14.29 3.59
C PRO A 233 14.07 13.52 3.51
N VAL A 234 13.62 13.16 2.31
CA VAL A 234 12.44 12.29 2.15
C VAL A 234 12.69 10.96 2.87
N ALA A 235 13.71 10.20 2.49
CA ALA A 235 14.01 8.87 3.03
C ALA A 235 14.14 8.88 4.57
N LEU A 236 14.87 9.85 5.13
CA LEU A 236 15.01 9.99 6.58
C LEU A 236 13.66 10.29 7.26
N GLY A 237 12.89 11.22 6.67
CA GLY A 237 11.58 11.59 7.19
C GLY A 237 10.61 10.42 7.18
N VAL A 238 10.46 9.72 6.04
CA VAL A 238 9.54 8.56 5.95
C VAL A 238 9.97 7.41 6.84
N ILE A 239 11.27 7.14 7.06
CA ILE A 239 11.70 6.09 8.02
C ILE A 239 11.25 6.45 9.44
N MET A 240 11.52 7.67 9.88
CA MET A 240 11.12 8.16 11.21
C MET A 240 9.59 8.16 11.35
N GLY A 241 8.90 8.68 10.34
CA GLY A 241 7.45 8.70 10.24
C GLY A 241 6.84 7.32 10.30
N ALA A 242 7.35 6.37 9.49
CA ALA A 242 6.87 5.01 9.45
C ALA A 242 7.04 4.31 10.80
N TYR A 243 8.21 4.46 11.43
CA TYR A 243 8.46 3.89 12.75
C TYR A 243 7.46 4.41 13.80
N LEU A 244 7.22 5.72 13.85
CA LEU A 244 6.22 6.31 14.75
C LEU A 244 4.79 5.86 14.40
N GLY A 245 4.45 5.85 13.12
CA GLY A 245 3.15 5.41 12.61
C GLY A 245 2.85 3.95 12.95
N THR A 246 3.84 3.06 12.87
CA THR A 246 3.65 1.66 13.25
C THR A 246 3.33 1.46 14.72
N ARG A 247 3.99 2.22 15.61
CA ARG A 247 3.71 2.21 17.05
C ARG A 247 2.32 2.75 17.36
N PHE A 248 1.86 3.74 16.59
CA PHE A 248 0.50 4.23 16.73
C PHE A 248 -0.53 3.21 16.21
N MET A 249 -0.23 2.51 15.10
CA MET A 249 -1.13 1.54 14.49
C MET A 249 -1.48 0.37 15.43
N THR A 250 -0.55 -0.11 16.25
CA THR A 250 -0.81 -1.24 17.17
C THR A 250 -1.91 -0.92 18.18
N ARG A 251 -2.02 0.35 18.57
CA ARG A 251 -3.02 0.88 19.52
C ARG A 251 -4.36 1.26 18.89
N LEU A 252 -4.45 1.29 17.56
CA LEU A 252 -5.70 1.57 16.86
C LEU A 252 -6.61 0.35 16.85
N ARG A 253 -7.92 0.59 16.71
CA ARG A 253 -8.89 -0.48 16.40
C ARG A 253 -8.87 -0.79 14.91
N ASN A 254 -9.18 -2.03 14.53
CA ASN A 254 -9.35 -2.43 13.13
C ASN A 254 -10.44 -1.57 12.46
N THR A 255 -11.52 -1.26 13.17
CA THR A 255 -12.59 -0.36 12.70
C THR A 255 -12.10 1.06 12.44
N THR A 256 -11.23 1.60 13.30
CA THR A 256 -10.60 2.92 13.09
C THR A 256 -9.70 2.91 11.86
N LEU A 257 -8.94 1.84 11.64
CA LEU A 257 -8.13 1.69 10.43
C LEU A 257 -9.00 1.69 9.17
N ARG A 258 -10.12 0.94 9.17
CA ARG A 258 -11.09 0.98 8.04
C ARG A 258 -11.58 2.40 7.77
N LYS A 259 -11.98 3.13 8.83
CA LYS A 259 -12.46 4.51 8.73
C LYS A 259 -11.41 5.46 8.17
N LEU A 260 -10.14 5.30 8.54
CA LEU A 260 -9.04 6.11 8.03
C LEU A 260 -8.71 5.77 6.58
N PHE A 261 -8.85 4.49 6.20
CA PHE A 261 -8.56 4.01 4.86
C PHE A 261 -9.61 4.43 3.84
N LEU A 262 -10.88 4.44 4.25
CA LEU A 262 -12.02 4.60 3.35
C LEU A 262 -12.01 5.93 2.55
N PRO A 263 -11.74 7.11 3.13
CA PRO A 263 -11.65 8.36 2.36
C PRO A 263 -10.59 8.31 1.26
N VAL A 264 -9.43 7.70 1.55
CA VAL A 264 -8.34 7.57 0.58
C VAL A 264 -8.76 6.67 -0.57
N VAL A 265 -9.37 5.52 -0.26
CA VAL A 265 -9.88 4.59 -1.27
C VAL A 265 -10.98 5.22 -2.10
N PHE A 266 -11.90 5.95 -1.48
CA PHE A 266 -13.00 6.61 -2.16
C PHE A 266 -12.50 7.70 -3.12
N TYR A 267 -11.54 8.52 -2.67
CA TYR A 267 -10.86 9.49 -3.52
C TYR A 267 -10.17 8.82 -4.70
N LEU A 268 -9.38 7.77 -4.46
CA LEU A 268 -8.69 7.03 -5.52
C LEU A 268 -9.69 6.37 -6.50
N ALA A 269 -10.78 5.80 -5.99
CA ALA A 269 -11.82 5.19 -6.81
C ALA A 269 -12.44 6.23 -7.76
N ILE A 270 -12.86 7.38 -7.24
CA ILE A 270 -13.45 8.46 -8.03
C ILE A 270 -12.44 8.99 -9.05
N ALA A 271 -11.22 9.31 -8.61
CA ALA A 271 -10.18 9.83 -9.49
C ALA A 271 -9.90 8.88 -10.66
N MET A 272 -9.82 7.57 -10.41
CA MET A 272 -9.55 6.57 -11.45
C MET A 272 -10.74 6.31 -12.37
N VAL A 273 -11.97 6.29 -11.86
CA VAL A 273 -13.17 6.19 -12.71
C VAL A 273 -13.27 7.41 -13.64
N LEU A 274 -13.05 8.62 -13.12
CA LEU A 274 -13.17 9.85 -13.91
C LEU A 274 -12.08 9.93 -14.99
N ARG A 275 -10.82 9.59 -14.66
CA ARG A 275 -9.75 9.49 -15.66
C ARG A 275 -10.05 8.44 -16.72
N GLY A 276 -10.58 7.29 -16.31
CA GLY A 276 -11.03 6.24 -17.22
C GLY A 276 -12.15 6.68 -18.18
N LEU A 277 -13.04 7.56 -17.74
CA LEU A 277 -14.07 8.20 -18.57
C LEU A 277 -13.55 9.36 -19.44
N GLY A 278 -12.25 9.69 -19.35
CA GLY A 278 -11.62 10.77 -20.09
C GLY A 278 -11.77 12.16 -19.46
N ILE A 279 -12.27 12.25 -18.22
CA ILE A 279 -12.40 13.50 -17.47
C ILE A 279 -11.08 13.77 -16.76
N ARG A 280 -10.45 14.92 -17.05
CA ARG A 280 -9.22 15.34 -16.38
C ARG A 280 -9.54 15.74 -14.93
N TRP A 281 -9.23 14.84 -14.01
CA TRP A 281 -9.32 15.09 -12.58
C TRP A 281 -8.00 15.69 -12.07
N PRO A 282 -8.05 16.81 -11.31
CA PRO A 282 -6.85 17.45 -10.75
C PRO A 282 -6.13 16.57 -9.72
#